data_AF-A0A7X6DPH9-F1
#
_entry.id   AF-A0A7X6DPH9-F1
#
_cell.length_a   1.000
_cell.length_b   1.000
_cell.length_c   1.000
_cell.angle_alpha   90.00
_cell.angle_beta   90.00
_cell.angle_gamma   90.00
#
_symmetry.space_group_name_H-M   'P 1'
#
loop_
_entity.id
_entity.type
_entity.pdbx_description
1 polymer ?
#
loop_
_entity_poly.entity_id
_entity_poly.type
_entity_poly.pdbx_seq_one_letter_code
_entity_poly.pdbx_strand_id
1 'polypeptide(L)'
;MKKLWLEVDVSGTLGDDAWVDLEQPKGFIDGGITKESSQSGCNHPIDLPHSEGEWREAWVQIEDLHVEDAIRFYKEKERVLSVETDA
;
A
#
# COMPACT_ATOMS: atom_id res chain seq x y z
N MET A 1 1.09 -3.69 -18.84
CA MET A 1 0.75 -3.36 -17.45
C MET A 1 2.02 -2.88 -16.77
N LYS A 2 1.92 -1.94 -15.84
CA LYS A 2 3.04 -1.44 -15.05
C LYS A 2 2.82 -1.78 -13.59
N LYS A 3 3.91 -2.12 -12.89
CA LYS A 3 3.90 -2.36 -11.46
C LYS A 3 4.26 -1.08 -10.72
N LEU A 4 3.45 -0.72 -9.73
CA LEU A 4 3.74 0.33 -8.76
C LEU A 4 4.02 -0.30 -7.39
N TRP A 5 4.87 0.35 -6.63
CA TRP A 5 5.20 0.03 -5.25
C TRP A 5 4.74 1.18 -4.36
N LEU A 6 4.04 0.84 -3.29
CA LEU A 6 3.42 1.79 -2.38
C LEU A 6 3.99 1.57 -0.98
N GLU A 7 4.28 2.65 -0.28
CA GLU A 7 4.45 2.62 1.17
C GLU A 7 3.10 3.00 1.80
N VAL A 8 2.48 2.08 2.54
CA VAL A 8 1.15 2.27 3.13
C VAL A 8 1.29 2.36 4.65
N ASP A 9 0.88 3.48 5.23
CA ASP A 9 0.72 3.64 6.68
C ASP A 9 -0.38 2.68 7.18
N VAL A 10 0.03 1.78 8.06
CA VAL A 10 -0.85 0.83 8.73
C VAL A 10 -1.17 1.24 10.16
N SER A 11 -0.64 2.37 10.63
CA SER A 11 -0.80 2.88 11.98
C SER A 11 -2.27 2.90 12.42
N GLY A 12 -2.54 2.32 13.60
CA GLY A 12 -3.87 2.25 14.17
C GLY A 12 -4.83 1.25 13.51
N THR A 13 -4.36 0.46 12.53
CA THR A 13 -5.17 -0.59 11.88
C THR A 13 -4.75 -1.99 12.34
N LEU A 14 -5.61 -2.99 12.13
CA LEU A 14 -5.33 -4.39 12.46
C LEU A 14 -4.86 -5.13 11.20
N GLY A 15 -3.70 -5.78 11.28
CA GLY A 15 -3.17 -6.58 10.18
C GLY A 15 -3.08 -5.80 8.86
N ASP A 16 -3.82 -6.25 7.85
CA ASP A 16 -3.80 -5.66 6.51
C ASP A 16 -5.02 -4.76 6.23
N ASP A 17 -5.80 -4.38 7.26
CA ASP A 17 -7.03 -3.58 7.11
C ASP A 17 -6.79 -2.28 6.35
N ALA A 18 -5.67 -1.58 6.61
CA ALA A 18 -5.30 -0.37 5.88
C ALA A 18 -5.23 -0.57 4.36
N TRP A 19 -4.83 -1.77 3.90
CA TRP A 19 -4.79 -2.13 2.50
C TRP A 19 -6.13 -2.61 1.96
N VAL A 20 -6.86 -3.41 2.75
CA VAL A 20 -8.20 -3.89 2.37
C VAL A 20 -9.17 -2.72 2.19
N ASP A 21 -9.07 -1.70 3.03
CA ASP A 21 -9.88 -0.49 2.97
C ASP A 21 -9.39 0.53 1.93
N LEU A 22 -8.20 0.32 1.35
CA LEU A 22 -7.65 1.22 0.34
C LEU A 22 -8.40 1.03 -0.98
N GLU A 23 -9.14 2.07 -1.37
CA GLU A 23 -9.78 2.12 -2.68
C GLU A 23 -8.74 2.02 -3.80
N GLN A 24 -9.06 1.26 -4.86
CA GLN A 24 -8.17 1.03 -6.00
C GLN A 24 -8.51 1.97 -7.17
N PRO A 25 -7.51 2.49 -7.91
CA PRO A 25 -7.72 3.39 -9.04
C PRO A 25 -8.32 2.66 -10.24
N LYS A 26 -8.76 3.46 -11.22
CA LYS A 26 -9.11 2.95 -12.54
C LYS A 26 -7.91 2.22 -13.17
N GLY A 27 -8.19 1.09 -13.83
CA GLY A 27 -7.15 0.27 -14.47
C GLY A 27 -6.36 -0.60 -13.50
N PHE A 28 -6.80 -0.74 -12.25
CA PHE A 28 -6.27 -1.74 -11.33
C PHE A 28 -6.55 -3.16 -11.85
N ILE A 29 -5.50 -3.97 -11.92
CA ILE A 29 -5.55 -5.37 -12.36
C ILE A 29 -5.43 -6.31 -11.15
N ASP A 30 -4.40 -6.09 -10.33
CA ASP A 30 -4.07 -6.94 -9.19
C ASP A 30 -3.16 -6.19 -8.21
N GLY A 31 -3.07 -6.67 -6.97
CA GLY A 31 -2.23 -6.06 -5.96
C GLY A 31 -2.20 -6.80 -4.63
N GLY A 32 -1.24 -6.45 -3.78
CA GLY A 32 -1.16 -7.01 -2.44
C GLY A 32 -0.05 -6.39 -1.59
N ILE A 33 -0.17 -6.57 -0.28
CA ILE A 33 0.88 -6.22 0.69
C ILE A 33 2.00 -7.26 0.64
N THR A 34 3.25 -6.81 0.73
CA THR A 34 4.40 -7.71 0.90
C THR A 34 4.56 -8.11 2.37
N LYS A 35 5.13 -9.29 2.61
CA LYS A 35 5.39 -9.77 3.97
C LYS A 35 6.45 -8.94 4.70
N GLU A 36 7.24 -8.14 3.98
CA GLU A 36 8.29 -7.32 4.56
C GLU A 36 7.68 -6.02 5.11
N SER A 37 7.41 -6.00 6.42
CA SER A 37 7.11 -4.78 7.17
C SER A 37 8.41 -4.08 7.58
N SER A 38 8.36 -2.76 7.75
CA SER A 38 9.52 -1.93 8.13
C SER A 38 10.29 -2.49 9.36
N GLN A 39 11.63 -2.51 9.27
CA GLN A 39 12.74 -2.68 10.25
C GLN A 39 12.62 -3.59 11.50
N SER A 40 11.44 -3.85 12.04
CA SER A 40 11.17 -4.76 13.14
C SER A 40 9.87 -5.43 12.78
N GLY A 41 9.92 -6.68 12.31
CA GLY A 41 8.73 -7.39 11.83
C GLY A 41 7.50 -7.17 12.72
N CYS A 42 6.31 -7.17 12.13
CA CYS A 42 5.03 -7.11 12.84
C CYS A 42 5.01 -8.15 13.98
N ASN A 43 5.42 -7.75 15.18
CA ASN A 43 5.71 -8.62 16.33
C ASN A 43 4.66 -8.47 17.43
N HIS A 44 3.58 -7.73 17.15
CA HIS A 44 2.43 -7.63 18.03
C HIS A 44 1.37 -8.68 17.66
N PRO A 45 0.51 -9.06 18.62
CA PRO A 45 -0.67 -9.89 18.35
C PRO A 45 -1.51 -9.34 17.20
N ILE A 46 -2.14 -10.23 16.43
CA ILE A 46 -2.98 -9.89 15.28
C ILE A 46 -4.24 -9.10 15.67
N ASP A 47 -4.64 -9.20 16.94
CA ASP A 47 -5.76 -8.50 17.56
C ASP A 47 -5.36 -7.13 18.15
N LEU A 48 -4.08 -6.75 18.08
CA LEU A 48 -3.63 -5.42 18.47
C LEU A 48 -3.33 -4.55 17.25
N PRO A 49 -3.71 -3.26 17.29
CA PRO A 49 -3.44 -2.34 16.20
C PRO A 49 -1.95 -2.06 16.08
N HIS A 50 -1.53 -1.80 14.84
CA HIS A 50 -0.20 -1.30 14.54
C HIS A 50 0.09 0.00 15.31
N SER A 51 1.33 0.11 15.76
CA SER A 51 1.88 1.29 16.44
C SER A 51 2.01 2.47 15.48
N GLU A 52 2.05 3.68 16.04
CA GLU A 52 2.26 4.90 15.26
C GLU A 52 3.61 4.85 14.52
N GLY A 53 3.58 5.11 13.21
CA GLY A 53 4.75 5.12 12.33
C GLY A 53 5.06 3.78 11.67
N GLU A 54 4.25 2.74 11.91
CA GLU A 54 4.36 1.48 11.17
C GLU A 54 3.76 1.62 9.77
N TRP A 55 4.50 1.12 8.78
CA TRP A 55 4.07 1.07 7.39
C TRP A 55 4.44 -0.28 6.76
N ARG A 56 3.71 -0.64 5.70
CA ARG A 56 3.95 -1.84 4.91
C ARG A 56 4.10 -1.48 3.43
N GLU A 57 5.01 -2.20 2.77
CA GLU A 57 5.11 -2.12 1.33
C GLU A 57 3.93 -2.89 0.69
N ALA A 58 3.32 -2.29 -0.32
CA ALA A 58 2.33 -2.93 -1.17
C ALA A 58 2.75 -2.79 -2.64
N TRP A 59 2.31 -3.74 -3.46
CA TRP A 59 2.46 -3.66 -4.90
C TRP A 59 1.12 -3.67 -5.59
N VAL A 60 1.04 -2.96 -6.72
CA VAL A 60 -0.14 -2.94 -7.58
C VAL A 60 0.25 -3.04 -9.04
N GLN A 61 -0.57 -3.73 -9.82
CA GLN A 61 -0.47 -3.85 -11.27
C GLN A 61 -1.57 -2.99 -11.90
N ILE A 62 -1.15 -2.04 -12.73
CA ILE A 62 -2.03 -1.09 -13.38
C ILE A 62 -1.93 -1.25 -14.91
N GLU A 63 -3.04 -1.12 -15.61
CA GLU A 63 -3.07 -1.00 -17.07
C GLU A 63 -2.24 0.20 -17.55
N ASP A 64 -1.42 0.07 -18.61
CA ASP A 64 -0.46 1.11 -19.02
C ASP A 64 -1.10 2.48 -19.27
N LEU A 65 -2.33 2.48 -19.79
CA LEU A 65 -3.08 3.70 -20.10
C LEU A 65 -3.54 4.49 -18.86
N HIS A 66 -3.48 3.87 -17.68
CA HIS A 66 -3.96 4.44 -16.41
C HIS A 66 -2.85 4.66 -15.37
N VAL A 67 -1.58 4.44 -15.74
CA VAL A 67 -0.45 4.52 -14.79
C VAL A 67 -0.30 5.91 -14.17
N GLU A 68 -0.32 6.97 -14.97
CA GLU A 68 -0.16 8.34 -14.45
C GLU A 68 -1.33 8.77 -13.55
N ASP A 69 -2.56 8.41 -13.96
CA ASP A 69 -3.77 8.64 -13.16
C ASP A 69 -3.72 7.86 -11.83
N ALA A 70 -3.28 6.60 -11.86
CA ALA A 70 -3.14 5.77 -10.68
C ALA A 70 -2.09 6.32 -9.71
N ILE A 71 -0.93 6.78 -10.21
CA ILE A 71 0.10 7.41 -9.38
C ILE A 71 -0.45 8.65 -8.67
N ARG A 72 -1.19 9.49 -9.40
CA ARG A 72 -1.82 10.68 -8.80
C ARG A 72 -2.86 10.30 -7.75
N PHE A 73 -3.75 9.36 -8.09
CA PHE A 73 -4.78 8.87 -7.19
C PHE A 73 -4.20 8.36 -5.87
N TYR A 74 -3.14 7.53 -5.91
CA TYR A 74 -2.52 7.02 -4.70
C TYR A 74 -1.84 8.11 -3.88
N LYS A 75 -1.16 9.08 -4.51
CA LYS A 75 -0.56 10.22 -3.80
C LYS A 75 -1.57 11.12 -3.08
N GLU A 76 -2.85 11.07 -3.48
CA GLU A 76 -3.92 11.80 -2.80
C GLU A 76 -4.51 11.03 -1.61
N LYS A 77 -4.17 9.74 -1.42
CA LYS A 77 -4.62 8.95 -0.29
C LYS A 77 -3.75 9.24 0.94
N GLU A 78 -4.38 9.64 2.04
CA GLU A 78 -3.71 10.02 3.29
C GLU A 78 -2.77 8.91 3.83
N ARG A 79 -3.16 7.65 3.65
CA ARG A 79 -2.38 6.48 4.11
C ARG A 79 -1.24 6.07 3.17
N VAL A 80 -1.15 6.65 1.97
CA VAL A 80 -0.05 6.32 1.04
C VAL A 80 1.07 7.32 1.24
N LEU A 81 2.19 6.83 1.77
CA LEU A 81 3.37 7.63 2.10
C LEU A 81 4.24 7.89 0.86
N SER A 82 4.33 6.90 -0.02
CA SER A 82 5.12 6.97 -1.26
C SER A 82 4.54 6.08 -2.35
N VAL A 83 4.84 6.45 -3.60
CA VAL A 83 4.49 5.70 -4.81
C VAL A 83 5.70 5.68 -5.74
N GLU A 84 6.22 4.49 -6.01
CA GLU A 84 7.35 4.24 -6.90
C GLU A 84 6.92 3.37 -8.08
N THR A 85 7.53 3.59 -9.24
CA THR A 85 7.37 2.72 -10.41
C THR A 85 8.63 1.90 -10.60
N ASP A 86 8.50 0.63 -10.98
CA ASP A 86 9.65 -0.14 -11.47
C ASP A 86 10.29 0.63 -12.65
N ALA A 87 11.60 0.91 -12.56
CA ALA A 87 12.33 1.73 -13.53
C ALA A 87 12.32 1.11 -14.93
#